data_AF-A0A532UGB5-F1
#
_entry.id   AF-A0A532UGB5-F1
#
_cell.length_a   1.000
_cell.length_b   1.000
_cell.length_c   1.000
_cell.angle_alpha   90.00
_cell.angle_beta   90.00
_cell.angle_gamma   90.00
#
_symmetry.space_group_name_H-M   'P 1'
#
loop_
_entity.id
_entity.type
_entity.pdbx_description
1 polymer ?
#
loop_
_entity_poly.entity_id
_entity_poly.type
_entity_poly.pdbx_seq_one_letter_code
_entity_poly.pdbx_strand_id
1 'polypeptide(L)'
;MKILIKKTVPVVLIASLVLGLCGCCEEHRNDGGKPLRLGPIYTSAITGAIIGGIVGHQSDEPGEGAAVGAALFGVGALFGEIDRQHEESKHKHDGGCAEEVVIQVRNDNGSTMPVVLKKKGSTYIGPNGEHYKELPTEEQLKPIYGL
;
A
#
# COMPACT_ATOMS: atom_id res chain seq x y z
N MET A 1 -2.01 -32.70 -38.87
CA MET A 1 -2.62 -31.92 -37.77
C MET A 1 -2.60 -30.44 -38.15
N LYS A 2 -3.75 -29.84 -38.44
CA LYS A 2 -3.87 -28.40 -38.68
C LYS A 2 -4.07 -27.73 -37.33
N ILE A 3 -3.02 -27.14 -36.79
CA ILE A 3 -3.11 -26.37 -35.54
C ILE A 3 -3.98 -25.15 -35.85
N LEU A 4 -5.10 -25.02 -35.14
CA LEU A 4 -6.13 -23.99 -35.31
C LEU A 4 -5.63 -22.66 -34.70
N ILE A 5 -4.54 -22.11 -35.25
CA ILE A 5 -3.80 -20.95 -34.71
C ILE A 5 -4.54 -19.63 -34.93
N LYS A 6 -5.54 -19.57 -35.84
CA LYS A 6 -6.16 -18.30 -36.26
C LYS A 6 -6.98 -17.59 -35.18
N LYS A 7 -7.51 -18.30 -34.18
CA LYS A 7 -8.40 -17.71 -33.17
C LYS A 7 -7.74 -17.42 -31.83
N THR A 8 -6.60 -18.03 -31.51
CA THR A 8 -5.98 -17.92 -30.19
C THR A 8 -4.96 -16.78 -30.07
N VAL A 9 -4.27 -16.46 -31.17
CA VAL A 9 -3.26 -15.39 -31.24
C VAL A 9 -3.81 -13.98 -30.92
N PRO A 10 -4.98 -13.54 -31.43
CA PRO A 10 -5.48 -12.20 -31.11
C PRO A 10 -5.94 -12.09 -29.64
N VAL A 11 -6.35 -13.19 -29.00
CA VAL A 11 -6.87 -13.20 -27.62
C VAL A 11 -5.76 -12.96 -26.61
N VAL A 12 -4.62 -13.63 -26.77
CA VAL A 12 -3.44 -13.44 -25.90
C VAL A 12 -2.88 -12.03 -26.08
N LEU A 13 -2.92 -11.49 -27.31
CA LEU A 13 -2.47 -10.13 -27.60
C LEU A 13 -3.39 -9.06 -26.99
N ILE A 14 -4.71 -9.21 -27.08
CA ILE A 14 -5.67 -8.26 -26.50
C ILE A 14 -5.65 -8.32 -24.97
N ALA A 15 -5.58 -9.52 -24.36
CA ALA A 15 -5.45 -9.66 -22.92
C ALA A 15 -4.16 -8.99 -22.39
N SER A 16 -3.05 -9.16 -23.10
CA SER A 16 -1.76 -8.52 -22.75
C SER A 16 -1.78 -7.01 -22.98
N LEU A 17 -2.50 -6.51 -24.00
CA LEU A 17 -2.64 -5.08 -24.28
C LEU A 17 -3.55 -4.37 -23.26
N VAL A 18 -4.60 -5.04 -22.80
CA VAL A 18 -5.50 -4.53 -21.74
C VAL A 18 -4.81 -4.55 -20.37
N LEU A 19 -4.00 -5.58 -20.08
CA LEU A 19 -3.14 -5.61 -18.89
C LEU A 19 -1.99 -4.59 -18.95
N GLY A 20 -1.47 -4.29 -20.15
CA GLY A 20 -0.37 -3.33 -20.35
C GLY A 20 -0.76 -1.86 -20.37
N LEU A 21 -2.03 -1.52 -20.64
CA LEU A 21 -2.53 -0.13 -20.66
C LEU A 21 -3.36 0.25 -19.43
N CYS A 22 -3.68 -0.70 -18.54
CA CYS A 22 -4.38 -0.45 -17.28
C CYS A 22 -3.48 -0.76 -16.07
N GLY A 23 -2.26 -0.22 -16.10
CA GLY A 23 -1.30 -0.34 -14.99
C GLY A 23 -1.51 0.66 -13.84
N CYS A 24 -2.47 1.59 -13.92
CA CYS A 24 -2.68 2.60 -12.87
C CYS A 24 -4.16 3.02 -12.79
N CYS A 25 -5.02 2.17 -12.24
CA CYS A 25 -6.24 2.62 -11.57
C CYS A 25 -6.41 1.81 -10.28
N GLU A 26 -5.37 1.80 -9.46
CA GLU A 26 -5.52 1.62 -8.01
C GLU A 26 -6.30 2.83 -7.49
N GLU A 27 -7.62 2.67 -7.37
CA GLU A 27 -8.45 3.64 -6.67
C GLU A 27 -8.13 3.55 -5.16
N HIS A 28 -7.11 4.32 -4.77
CA HIS A 28 -6.63 4.51 -3.41
C HIS A 28 -7.72 5.19 -2.56
N ARG A 29 -8.67 4.41 -2.01
CA ARG A 29 -9.70 4.95 -1.09
C ARG A 29 -9.25 4.84 0.36
N ASN A 30 -8.93 6.02 0.86
CA ASN A 30 -8.53 6.38 2.23
C ASN A 30 -9.28 5.60 3.31
N ASP A 31 -8.50 5.13 4.28
CA ASP A 31 -8.87 4.24 5.36
C ASP A 31 -9.64 4.96 6.47
N GLY A 32 -10.70 4.32 6.95
CA GLY A 32 -11.48 4.75 8.11
C GLY A 32 -12.14 3.52 8.69
N GLY A 33 -11.57 3.01 9.78
CA GLY A 33 -11.74 1.63 10.24
C GLY A 33 -13.16 1.15 10.58
N LYS A 34 -13.24 -0.18 10.73
CA LYS A 34 -14.37 -1.06 11.13
C LYS A 34 -15.22 -1.60 9.94
N PRO A 35 -16.07 -2.62 10.22
CA PRO A 35 -15.94 -4.06 9.91
C PRO A 35 -16.00 -4.41 8.40
N LEU A 36 -15.82 -5.71 8.05
CA LEU A 36 -15.91 -6.32 6.70
C LEU A 36 -16.58 -5.41 5.66
N ARG A 37 -15.77 -4.78 4.82
CA ARG A 37 -16.27 -3.82 3.84
C ARG A 37 -16.89 -4.59 2.67
N LEU A 38 -18.22 -4.68 2.66
CA LEU A 38 -18.95 -5.32 1.56
C LEU A 38 -18.75 -4.59 0.22
N GLY A 39 -18.47 -3.29 0.26
CA GLY A 39 -18.19 -2.44 -0.90
C GLY A 39 -17.09 -2.98 -1.82
N PRO A 40 -15.83 -3.15 -1.36
CA PRO A 40 -14.74 -3.67 -2.18
C PRO A 40 -14.97 -5.10 -2.72
N ILE A 41 -15.65 -5.96 -1.97
CA ILE A 41 -16.00 -7.32 -2.43
C ILE A 41 -17.04 -7.25 -3.57
N TYR A 42 -18.04 -6.38 -3.44
CA TYR A 42 -19.08 -6.21 -4.46
C TYR A 42 -18.54 -5.56 -5.74
N THR A 43 -17.72 -4.51 -5.61
CA THR A 43 -17.14 -3.81 -6.78
C THR A 43 -16.15 -4.70 -7.53
N SER A 44 -15.33 -5.47 -6.81
CA SER A 44 -14.42 -6.45 -7.43
C SER A 44 -15.17 -7.57 -8.13
N ALA A 45 -16.25 -8.09 -7.54
CA ALA A 45 -17.08 -9.11 -8.18
C ALA A 45 -17.76 -8.60 -9.47
N ILE A 46 -18.30 -7.37 -9.49
CA ILE A 46 -18.87 -6.78 -10.71
C ILE A 46 -17.80 -6.61 -11.78
N THR A 47 -16.64 -6.07 -11.40
CA THR A 47 -15.53 -5.85 -12.34
C THR A 47 -15.07 -7.17 -12.93
N GLY A 48 -14.93 -8.19 -12.07
CA GLY A 48 -14.64 -9.56 -12.46
C GLY A 48 -15.71 -10.13 -13.41
N ALA A 49 -16.99 -9.88 -13.16
CA ALA A 49 -18.08 -10.33 -14.04
C ALA A 49 -18.00 -9.74 -15.45
N ILE A 50 -17.65 -8.45 -15.56
CA ILE A 50 -17.52 -7.78 -16.85
C ILE A 50 -16.34 -8.37 -17.63
N ILE A 51 -15.17 -8.47 -16.98
CA ILE A 51 -13.97 -9.03 -17.60
C ILE A 51 -14.21 -10.49 -17.99
N GLY A 52 -14.76 -11.27 -17.07
CA GLY A 52 -15.10 -12.67 -17.28
C GLY A 52 -16.12 -12.86 -18.39
N GLY A 53 -17.13 -12.01 -18.48
CA GLY A 53 -18.14 -12.06 -19.53
C GLY A 53 -17.58 -11.76 -20.92
N ILE A 54 -16.65 -10.81 -21.03
CA ILE A 54 -15.93 -10.53 -22.28
C ILE A 54 -15.09 -11.74 -22.70
N VAL A 55 -14.40 -12.39 -21.75
CA VAL A 55 -13.60 -13.59 -22.02
C VAL A 55 -14.51 -14.76 -22.41
N GLY A 56 -15.60 -14.99 -21.67
CA GLY A 56 -16.57 -16.05 -21.93
C GLY A 56 -17.33 -15.86 -23.23
N HIS A 57 -17.59 -14.62 -23.65
CA HIS A 57 -18.23 -14.33 -24.93
C HIS A 57 -17.43 -14.87 -26.12
N GLN A 58 -16.10 -15.03 -25.99
CA GLN A 58 -15.27 -15.63 -27.05
C GLN A 58 -15.38 -17.16 -27.14
N SER A 59 -15.87 -17.80 -26.08
CA SER A 59 -16.11 -19.24 -26.01
C SER A 59 -17.60 -19.61 -26.21
N ASP A 60 -18.44 -18.66 -26.64
CA ASP A 60 -19.92 -18.81 -26.68
C ASP A 60 -20.58 -19.01 -25.29
N GLU A 61 -19.84 -18.66 -24.24
CA GLU A 61 -20.17 -18.92 -22.83
C GLU A 61 -20.09 -17.63 -21.99
N PRO A 62 -20.75 -16.53 -22.38
CA PRO A 62 -20.61 -15.23 -21.69
C PRO A 62 -21.11 -15.28 -20.24
N GLY A 63 -22.13 -16.09 -19.94
CA GLY A 63 -22.68 -16.23 -18.60
C GLY A 63 -21.73 -16.95 -17.65
N GLU A 64 -21.11 -18.04 -18.11
CA GLU A 64 -20.14 -18.81 -17.32
C GLU A 64 -18.85 -18.03 -17.12
N GLY A 65 -18.37 -17.35 -18.15
CA GLY A 65 -17.22 -16.44 -18.04
C GLY A 65 -17.47 -15.34 -17.00
N ALA A 66 -18.64 -14.69 -17.03
CA ALA A 66 -18.98 -13.67 -16.05
C ALA A 66 -19.06 -14.23 -14.62
N ALA A 67 -19.66 -15.41 -14.44
CA ALA A 67 -19.73 -16.06 -13.13
C ALA A 67 -18.33 -16.40 -12.57
N VAL A 68 -17.46 -16.96 -13.41
CA VAL A 68 -16.07 -17.28 -13.02
C VAL A 68 -15.28 -16.03 -12.67
N GLY A 69 -15.39 -14.98 -13.49
CA GLY A 69 -14.72 -13.71 -13.23
C GLY A 69 -15.20 -13.06 -11.92
N ALA A 70 -16.50 -13.04 -11.66
CA ALA A 70 -17.06 -12.52 -10.42
C ALA A 70 -16.57 -13.29 -9.19
N ALA A 71 -16.56 -14.62 -9.28
CA ALA A 71 -16.12 -15.49 -8.19
C ALA A 71 -14.64 -15.28 -7.85
N LEU A 72 -13.76 -15.28 -8.87
CA LEU A 72 -12.32 -15.13 -8.67
C LEU A 72 -11.96 -13.76 -8.08
N PHE A 73 -12.52 -12.68 -8.62
CA PHE A 73 -12.25 -11.33 -8.11
C PHE A 73 -12.91 -11.08 -6.76
N GLY A 74 -14.13 -11.59 -6.53
CA GLY A 74 -14.82 -11.47 -5.24
C GLY A 74 -14.10 -12.22 -4.12
N VAL A 75 -13.61 -13.45 -4.39
CA VAL A 75 -12.80 -14.22 -3.44
C VAL A 75 -11.44 -13.57 -3.22
N GLY A 76 -10.81 -13.03 -4.27
CA GLY A 76 -9.56 -12.28 -4.16
C GLY A 76 -9.70 -11.05 -3.25
N ALA A 77 -10.78 -10.27 -3.40
CA ALA A 77 -11.05 -9.13 -2.53
C ALA A 77 -11.36 -9.54 -1.08
N LEU A 78 -12.04 -10.68 -0.88
CA LEU A 78 -12.24 -11.25 0.44
C LEU A 78 -10.91 -11.63 1.11
N PHE A 79 -10.02 -12.30 0.37
CA PHE A 79 -8.68 -12.63 0.87
C PHE A 79 -7.83 -11.39 1.12
N GLY A 80 -7.91 -10.36 0.27
CA GLY A 80 -7.22 -9.09 0.50
C GLY A 80 -7.72 -8.37 1.76
N GLU A 81 -9.01 -8.47 2.09
CA GLU A 81 -9.54 -7.92 3.34
C GLU A 81 -9.09 -8.75 4.57
N ILE A 82 -9.04 -10.09 4.45
CA ILE A 82 -8.48 -10.97 5.49
C ILE A 82 -6.99 -10.71 5.68
N ASP A 83 -6.22 -10.55 4.59
CA ASP A 83 -4.80 -10.23 4.64
C ASP A 83 -4.58 -8.84 5.22
N ARG A 84 -5.42 -7.84 4.91
CA ARG A 84 -5.40 -6.54 5.62
C ARG A 84 -5.67 -6.67 7.13
N GLN A 85 -6.50 -7.63 7.56
CA GLN A 85 -6.67 -7.93 8.99
C GLN A 85 -5.51 -8.75 9.59
N HIS A 86 -4.77 -9.48 8.76
CA HIS A 86 -3.66 -10.34 9.17
C HIS A 86 -2.29 -9.65 8.99
N GLU A 87 -2.20 -8.58 8.21
CA GLU A 87 -1.03 -7.73 8.02
C GLU A 87 -0.80 -6.79 9.22
N GLU A 88 -1.81 -6.54 10.06
CA GLU A 88 -1.57 -6.03 11.42
C GLU A 88 -0.80 -7.02 12.31
N SER A 89 -0.67 -8.30 11.91
CA SER A 89 0.12 -9.31 12.64
C SER A 89 1.28 -9.93 11.84
N LYS A 90 1.51 -9.50 10.59
CA LYS A 90 2.72 -9.81 9.80
C LYS A 90 3.61 -8.62 9.46
N HIS A 91 3.33 -7.42 9.98
CA HIS A 91 4.35 -6.39 10.12
C HIS A 91 5.25 -6.66 11.35
N LYS A 92 6.04 -7.74 11.30
CA LYS A 92 7.24 -7.83 12.15
C LYS A 92 8.41 -7.23 11.39
N HIS A 93 8.89 -6.11 11.95
CA HIS A 93 10.31 -5.74 12.01
C HIS A 93 10.98 -5.49 10.66
N ASP A 94 10.84 -4.28 10.11
CA ASP A 94 11.98 -3.34 10.11
C ASP A 94 11.57 -1.86 9.94
N GLY A 95 10.30 -1.52 10.18
CA GLY A 95 9.87 -0.13 10.40
C GLY A 95 9.83 0.16 11.89
N GLY A 96 10.98 0.16 12.58
CA GLY A 96 11.01 0.62 13.97
C GLY A 96 10.35 1.99 14.03
N CYS A 97 9.25 2.13 14.77
CA CYS A 97 8.73 3.42 15.18
C CYS A 97 9.91 4.13 15.84
N ALA A 98 10.62 4.94 15.06
CA ALA A 98 11.57 5.86 15.61
C ALA A 98 10.69 6.78 16.45
N GLU A 99 10.70 6.58 17.76
CA GLU A 99 9.99 7.48 18.67
C GLU A 99 10.67 8.83 18.47
N GLU A 100 10.01 9.71 17.71
CA GLU A 100 10.53 11.02 17.34
C GLU A 100 10.28 11.97 18.51
N VAL A 101 11.35 12.48 19.10
CA VAL A 101 11.29 13.46 20.19
C VAL A 101 11.68 14.82 19.65
N VAL A 102 10.77 15.78 19.75
CA VAL A 102 10.99 17.16 19.33
C VAL A 102 11.42 17.98 20.53
N ILE A 103 12.63 18.53 20.47
CA ILE A 103 13.15 19.44 21.48
C ILE A 103 13.22 20.84 20.88
N GLN A 104 12.61 21.82 21.56
CA GLN A 104 12.66 23.21 21.14
C GLN A 104 13.91 23.86 21.72
N VAL A 105 14.80 24.33 20.85
CA VAL A 105 16.05 25.00 21.25
C VAL A 105 15.88 26.50 21.10
N ARG A 106 16.11 27.26 22.17
CA ARG A 106 16.02 28.72 22.18
C ARG A 106 17.36 29.35 21.79
N ASN A 107 17.30 30.21 20.81
CA ASN A 107 18.44 30.95 20.27
C ASN A 107 18.66 32.26 21.04
N ASP A 108 19.87 32.80 20.95
CA ASP A 108 20.24 34.05 21.64
C ASP A 108 19.51 35.29 21.08
N ASN A 109 19.03 35.20 19.84
CA ASN A 109 18.14 36.19 19.21
C ASN A 109 16.67 36.09 19.67
N GLY A 110 16.35 35.15 20.57
CA GLY A 110 15.00 34.91 21.08
C GLY A 110 14.11 34.00 20.22
N SER A 111 14.59 33.56 19.04
CA SER A 111 13.92 32.58 18.19
C SER A 111 13.98 31.17 18.82
N THR A 112 13.07 30.28 18.44
CA THR A 112 13.07 28.87 18.86
C THR A 112 13.14 27.95 17.64
N MET A 113 14.11 27.04 17.62
CA MET A 113 14.28 26.06 16.55
C MET A 113 13.88 24.65 17.02
N PRO A 114 12.95 23.97 16.32
CA PRO A 114 12.59 22.61 16.65
C PRO A 114 13.65 21.61 16.14
N VAL A 115 14.22 20.82 17.03
CA VAL A 115 15.17 19.73 16.72
C VAL A 115 14.46 18.39 16.89
N VAL A 116 14.41 17.60 15.82
CA VAL A 116 13.74 16.29 15.80
C VAL A 116 14.77 15.18 16.00
N LEU A 117 14.64 14.41 17.09
CA LEU A 117 15.49 13.27 17.40
C LEU A 117 14.75 11.96 17.15
N LYS A 118 15.36 11.03 16.43
CA LYS A 118 14.83 9.70 16.16
C LYS A 118 15.35 8.70 17.20
N LYS A 119 14.48 8.18 18.07
CA LYS A 119 14.88 7.13 19.01
C LYS A 119 14.96 5.78 18.30
N LYS A 120 16.13 5.16 18.35
CA LYS A 120 16.35 3.76 17.93
C LYS A 120 16.79 2.94 19.14
N GLY A 121 15.85 2.18 19.70
CA GLY A 121 16.08 1.39 20.92
C GLY A 121 16.36 2.29 22.12
N SER A 122 17.59 2.24 22.65
CA SER A 122 18.06 3.04 23.78
C SER A 122 18.92 4.24 23.37
N THR A 123 18.91 4.64 22.10
CA THR A 123 19.76 5.73 21.57
C THR A 123 18.91 6.69 20.77
N TYR A 124 19.17 7.99 20.90
CA TYR A 124 18.52 9.06 20.16
C TYR A 124 19.45 9.53 19.04
N ILE A 125 18.92 9.65 17.82
CA ILE A 125 19.68 10.05 16.64
C ILE A 125 19.18 11.41 16.19
N GLY A 126 20.04 12.43 16.17
CA GLY A 126 19.63 13.76 15.74
C GLY A 126 19.76 14.02 14.25
N PRO A 127 19.34 15.23 13.79
CA PRO A 127 19.27 15.57 12.37
C PRO A 127 20.60 15.44 11.60
N ASN A 128 21.73 15.68 12.25
CA ASN A 128 23.05 15.56 11.65
C ASN A 128 23.66 14.15 11.79
N GLY A 129 22.89 13.17 12.29
CA GLY A 129 23.34 11.80 12.50
C GLY A 129 24.11 11.58 13.80
N GLU A 130 24.08 12.55 14.71
CA GLU A 130 24.65 12.44 16.05
C GLU A 130 23.86 11.45 16.92
N HIS A 131 24.54 10.75 17.82
CA HIS A 131 23.94 9.71 18.65
C HIS A 131 24.03 10.07 20.14
N TYR A 132 22.90 10.06 20.83
CA TYR A 132 22.80 10.32 22.27
C TYR A 132 22.32 9.05 22.99
N LYS A 133 23.03 8.65 24.06
CA LYS A 133 22.68 7.47 24.86
C LYS A 133 21.42 7.67 25.70
N GLU A 134 21.07 8.92 25.97
CA GLU A 134 19.92 9.37 26.73
C GLU A 134 19.33 10.59 26.05
N LEU A 135 18.14 11.02 26.46
CA LEU A 135 17.47 12.18 25.84
C LEU A 135 18.30 13.45 26.14
N PRO A 136 18.89 14.09 25.12
CA PRO A 136 19.74 15.25 25.35
C PRO A 136 18.92 16.46 25.80
N THR A 137 19.54 17.35 26.57
CA THR A 137 18.90 18.61 27.00
C THR A 137 19.04 19.71 25.94
N GLU A 138 18.22 20.75 26.08
CA GLU A 138 18.32 21.95 25.24
C GLU A 138 19.75 22.52 25.21
N GLU A 139 20.42 22.59 26.37
CA GLU A 139 21.79 23.11 26.50
C GLU A 139 22.82 22.31 25.72
N GLN A 140 22.60 20.99 25.56
CA GLN A 140 23.48 20.11 24.78
C GLN A 140 23.23 20.23 23.27
N LEU A 141 22.00 20.60 22.87
CA LEU A 141 21.64 20.83 21.47
C LEU A 141 22.00 22.25 21.03
N LYS A 142 21.97 23.24 21.93
CA LYS A 142 22.25 24.65 21.66
C LYS A 142 23.60 24.93 20.97
N PRO A 143 24.74 24.32 21.29
CA PRO A 143 25.99 24.60 20.58
C PRO A 143 26.00 24.08 19.12
N ILE A 144 25.10 23.15 18.78
CA ILE A 144 25.00 22.53 17.44
C ILE A 144 23.87 23.18 16.62
N TYR A 145 22.77 23.52 17.29
CA TYR A 145 21.50 23.93 16.70
C TYR A 145 21.06 25.34 17.11
N GLY A 146 21.63 25.91 18.17
CA GLY A 146 21.34 27.25 18.63
C GLY A 146 22.06 28.30 17.78
N LEU A 147 21.31 29.09 17.01
CA LEU A 147 21.81 30.18 16.14
C LEU A 147 21.16 31.52 16.45
#